data_AF-A0A7D7SEK7-F1
#
_entry.id   AF-A0A7D7SEK7-F1
#
_cell.length_a   1.000
_cell.length_b   1.000
_cell.length_c   1.000
_cell.angle_alpha   90.00
_cell.angle_beta   90.00
_cell.angle_gamma   90.00
#
_symmetry.space_group_name_H-M   'P 1'
#
loop_
_entity.id
_entity.type
_entity.pdbx_description
1 polymer ?
#
loop_
_entity_poly.entity_id
_entity_poly.type
_entity_poly.pdbx_seq_one_letter_code
_entity_poly.pdbx_strand_id
1 'polypeptide(L)'
;MDTLLIIAIIGVAIFVGIASKKFYAKPYILNFGIAALMLLLVLQSLIMQPITVLGYIAIAVCSIAFVFQVVIGYRNWKSQEYTKV
;
A
#
# COMPACT_ATOMS: atom_id res chain seq x y z
N MET A 1 2.94 0.75 21.67
CA MET A 1 1.98 0.82 20.54
C MET A 1 2.72 0.94 19.22
N ASP A 2 3.80 1.71 19.16
CA ASP A 2 4.70 1.85 18.00
C ASP A 2 5.26 0.54 17.44
N THR A 3 5.71 -0.37 18.32
CA THR A 3 6.34 -1.63 17.90
C THR A 3 5.36 -2.56 17.18
N LEU A 4 4.08 -2.57 17.58
CA LEU A 4 3.03 -3.37 16.93
C LEU A 4 2.71 -2.83 15.54
N LEU A 5 2.66 -1.50 15.37
CA LEU A 5 2.48 -0.85 14.08
C LEU A 5 3.65 -1.13 13.14
N ILE A 6 4.88 -1.05 13.64
CA ILE A 6 6.09 -1.40 12.87
C ILE A 6 6.04 -2.87 12.41
N ILE A 7 5.71 -3.80 13.32
CA ILE A 7 5.61 -5.23 13.00
C ILE A 7 4.50 -5.48 11.96
N ALA A 8 3.35 -4.81 12.09
CA ALA A 8 2.27 -4.90 11.11
C ALA A 8 2.71 -4.40 9.73
N ILE A 9 3.43 -3.28 9.67
CA ILE A 9 3.97 -2.72 8.42
C ILE A 9 4.95 -3.67 7.77
N ILE A 10 5.89 -4.23 8.53
CA ILE A 10 6.86 -5.21 8.03
C ILE A 10 6.14 -6.46 7.52
N GLY A 11 5.16 -6.97 8.27
CA GLY A 11 4.36 -8.13 7.86
C GLY A 11 3.61 -7.90 6.55
N VAL A 12 2.95 -6.75 6.41
CA VAL A 12 2.26 -6.37 5.18
C VAL A 12 3.25 -6.13 4.04
N ALA A 13 4.43 -5.57 4.30
CA ALA A 13 5.48 -5.38 3.29
C ALA A 13 6.00 -6.70 2.73
N ILE A 14 6.25 -7.68 3.60
CA ILE A 14 6.65 -9.02 3.19
C ILE A 14 5.53 -9.70 2.41
N PHE A 15 4.28 -9.58 2.88
CA PHE A 15 3.11 -10.13 2.20
C PHE A 15 2.94 -9.54 0.79
N VAL A 16 3.06 -8.22 0.65
CA VAL A 16 3.02 -7.50 -0.63
C VAL A 16 4.18 -7.94 -1.53
N GLY A 17 5.39 -8.08 -1.00
CA GLY A 17 6.56 -8.53 -1.77
C GLY A 17 6.40 -9.97 -2.29
N ILE A 18 5.88 -10.88 -1.47
CA ILE A 18 5.60 -12.26 -1.85
C ILE A 18 4.44 -12.32 -2.85
N ALA A 19 3.37 -11.55 -2.60
CA ALA A 19 2.25 -11.41 -3.52
C ALA A 19 2.71 -10.85 -4.87
N SER A 20 3.69 -9.95 -4.88
CA SER A 20 4.27 -9.39 -6.11
C SER A 20 4.89 -10.47 -6.96
N LYS A 21 5.61 -11.44 -6.37
CA LYS A 21 6.21 -12.54 -7.12
C LYS A 21 5.21 -13.59 -7.56
N LYS A 22 4.19 -13.90 -6.75
CA LYS A 22 3.29 -15.04 -6.98
C LYS A 22 1.99 -14.69 -7.73
N PHE A 23 1.52 -13.44 -7.61
CA PHE A 23 0.26 -12.96 -8.15
C PHE A 23 0.44 -11.86 -9.21
N TYR A 24 1.54 -11.86 -9.96
CA TYR A 24 1.73 -10.96 -11.11
C TYR A 24 0.56 -11.07 -12.12
N ALA A 25 -0.06 -12.25 -12.23
CA ALA A 25 -1.24 -12.49 -13.06
C ALA A 25 -2.54 -11.87 -12.53
N LYS A 26 -2.58 -11.45 -11.25
CA LYS A 26 -3.76 -10.86 -10.58
C LYS A 26 -3.33 -9.56 -9.86
N PRO A 27 -3.05 -8.49 -10.61
CA PRO A 27 -2.47 -7.26 -10.07
C PRO A 27 -3.42 -6.52 -9.10
N TYR A 28 -4.70 -6.88 -9.05
CA TYR A 28 -5.66 -6.29 -8.11
C TYR A 28 -5.37 -6.63 -6.63
N ILE A 29 -4.96 -7.88 -6.32
CA ILE A 29 -4.60 -8.30 -4.96
C ILE A 29 -3.34 -7.58 -4.49
N LEU A 30 -2.38 -7.43 -5.41
CA LEU A 30 -1.15 -6.71 -5.12
C LEU A 30 -1.44 -5.26 -4.79
N ASN A 31 -2.26 -4.61 -5.62
CA ASN A 31 -2.58 -3.22 -5.49
C ASN A 31 -3.37 -2.91 -4.21
N PHE A 32 -4.23 -3.83 -3.77
CA PHE A 32 -4.88 -3.75 -2.47
C PHE A 32 -3.88 -3.85 -1.29
N GLY A 33 -2.91 -4.76 -1.40
CA GLY A 33 -1.86 -4.91 -0.39
C GLY A 33 -0.96 -3.68 -0.27
N ILE A 34 -0.57 -3.07 -1.39
CA ILE A 34 0.24 -1.85 -1.37
C ILE A 34 -0.57 -0.66 -0.81
N ALA A 35 -1.87 -0.56 -1.14
CA ALA A 35 -2.73 0.47 -0.58
C ALA A 35 -2.88 0.35 0.95
N ALA A 36 -3.03 -0.87 1.47
CA ALA A 36 -3.06 -1.13 2.91
C ALA A 36 -1.72 -0.77 3.58
N LEU A 37 -0.60 -1.06 2.92
CA LEU A 37 0.74 -0.71 3.38
C LEU A 37 0.95 0.81 3.43
N MET A 38 0.52 1.53 2.38
CA MET A 38 0.55 2.99 2.34
C MET A 38 -0.28 3.62 3.46
N LEU A 39 -1.47 3.07 3.73
CA LEU A 39 -2.34 3.55 4.80
C LEU A 39 -1.68 3.36 6.19
N LEU A 40 -1.07 2.19 6.43
CA LEU A 40 -0.33 1.90 7.65
C LEU A 40 0.88 2.85 7.85
N LEU A 41 1.63 3.15 6.78
CA LEU A 41 2.75 4.10 6.82
C LEU A 41 2.30 5.53 7.13
N VAL A 42 1.18 5.96 6.57
CA VAL A 42 0.59 7.29 6.88
C VAL A 42 0.15 7.35 8.33
N LEU A 43 -0.56 6.33 8.84
CA LEU A 43 -0.94 6.26 10.26
C LEU A 43 0.29 6.29 11.17
N GLN A 44 1.33 5.52 10.84
CA GLN A 44 2.57 5.53 11.61
C GLN A 44 3.24 6.90 11.61
N SER A 45 3.28 7.58 10.47
CA SER A 45 3.90 8.91 10.34
C SER A 45 3.14 9.99 11.11
N LEU A 46 1.81 9.85 11.25
CA LEU A 46 0.98 10.76 12.06
C LEU A 46 1.18 10.56 13.57
N ILE A 47 1.46 9.32 13.99
CA ILE A 47 1.64 8.96 15.41
C ILE A 47 3.06 9.30 15.89
N MET A 48 4.07 9.26 15.00
CA MET A 48 5.42 9.76 15.31
C MET A 48 5.45 11.29 15.35
N GLN A 49 5.10 11.86 16.49
CA GLN A 49 5.42 13.25 16.81
C GLN A 49 6.76 13.30 17.57
N PRO A 50 7.67 14.25 17.27
CA PRO A 50 7.55 15.32 16.29
C PRO A 50 7.75 14.83 14.84
N ILE A 51 6.88 15.27 13.94
CA ILE A 51 6.98 14.95 12.52
C ILE A 51 8.21 15.68 11.96
N THR A 52 9.25 14.91 11.63
CA THR A 52 10.42 15.42 10.92
C THR A 52 10.07 15.76 9.48
N VAL A 53 10.90 16.56 8.80
CA VAL A 53 10.74 16.89 7.37
C VAL A 53 10.60 15.61 6.52
N LEU A 54 11.31 14.54 6.88
CA LEU A 54 11.19 13.20 6.28
C LEU A 54 9.78 12.60 6.45
N GLY A 55 9.14 12.76 7.60
CA GLY A 55 7.76 12.31 7.83
C GLY A 55 6.76 13.05 6.95
N TYR A 56 6.93 14.36 6.77
CA TYR A 56 6.08 15.15 5.87
C TYR A 56 6.22 14.71 4.40
N ILE A 57 7.45 14.48 3.95
CA ILE A 57 7.74 13.96 2.60
C ILE A 57 7.14 12.55 2.44
N ALA A 58 7.30 11.67 3.44
CA ALA A 58 6.74 10.33 3.40
C ALA A 58 5.22 10.34 3.28
N ILE A 59 4.52 11.18 4.05
CA ILE A 59 3.07 11.35 3.97
C ILE A 59 2.65 11.85 2.57
N ALA A 60 3.34 12.85 2.04
CA ALA A 60 3.04 13.40 0.71
C ALA A 60 3.22 12.35 -0.40
N VAL A 61 4.34 11.61 -0.38
CA VAL A 61 4.62 10.55 -1.36
C VAL A 61 3.64 9.39 -1.20
N CYS A 62 3.35 8.97 0.03
CA CYS A 62 2.39 7.89 0.30
C CYS A 62 0.97 8.27 -0.15
N SER A 63 0.56 9.53 0.05
CA SER A 63 -0.74 10.03 -0.40
C SER A 63 -0.86 10.01 -1.92
N ILE A 64 0.16 10.47 -2.65
CA ILE A 64 0.18 10.43 -4.12
C ILE A 64 0.15 8.98 -4.61
N ALA A 65 1.01 8.14 -4.06
CA ALA A 65 1.10 6.73 -4.44
C ALA A 65 -0.17 5.95 -4.12
N PHE A 66 -0.88 6.30 -3.05
CA PHE A 66 -2.20 5.76 -2.72
C PHE A 66 -3.23 6.08 -3.81
N VAL A 67 -3.28 7.31 -4.31
CA VAL A 67 -4.18 7.67 -5.42
C VAL A 67 -3.86 6.86 -6.68
N PHE A 68 -2.58 6.76 -7.04
CA PHE A 68 -2.15 5.94 -8.18
C PHE A 68 -2.52 4.47 -8.02
N GLN A 69 -2.32 3.90 -6.83
CA GLN A 69 -2.73 2.54 -6.52
C GLN A 69 -4.25 2.42 -6.66
N VAL A 70 -5.05 3.29 -6.06
CA VAL A 70 -6.52 3.23 -6.20
C VAL A 70 -6.96 3.26 -7.67
N VAL A 71 -6.41 4.16 -8.48
CA VAL A 71 -6.74 4.29 -9.91
C VAL A 71 -6.33 3.04 -10.71
N ILE A 72 -5.11 2.53 -10.52
CA ILE A 72 -4.62 1.33 -11.21
C ILE A 72 -5.40 0.09 -10.75
N GLY A 73 -5.69 0.00 -9.45
CA GLY A 73 -6.51 -1.07 -8.86
C GLY A 73 -7.91 -1.11 -9.44
N TYR A 74 -8.57 0.05 -9.55
CA TYR A 74 -9.90 0.16 -10.14
C TYR A 74 -9.90 -0.24 -11.62
N ARG A 75 -8.90 0.22 -12.39
CA ARG A 75 -8.74 -0.18 -13.80
C ARG A 75 -8.48 -1.69 -13.95
N ASN A 76 -7.64 -2.27 -13.09
CA ASN A 76 -7.34 -3.70 -13.09
C ASN A 76 -8.54 -4.56 -12.70
N TRP A 77 -9.38 -4.11 -11.75
CA TRP A 77 -10.65 -4.78 -11.44
C TRP A 77 -11.51 -4.84 -12.69
N LYS A 78 -11.76 -3.69 -13.32
CA LYS A 78 -12.59 -3.60 -14.52
C LYS A 78 -12.02 -4.47 -15.66
N SER A 79 -10.70 -4.48 -15.85
CA SER A 79 -10.06 -5.25 -16.91
C SER A 79 -10.12 -6.77 -16.68
N GLN A 80 -10.09 -7.24 -15.43
CA GLN A 80 -10.27 -8.67 -15.09
C GLN A 80 -11.72 -9.14 -15.30
N GLU A 81 -12.70 -8.24 -15.13
CA GLU A 81 -14.11 -8.54 -15.40
C GLU A 81 -14.35 -8.76 -16.91
N TYR A 82 -13.60 -8.06 -17.77
CA TYR A 82 -13.65 -8.22 -19.23
C TYR A 82 -12.91 -9.45 -19.78
N THR A 83 -12.06 -10.14 -19.01
CA THR A 83 -11.38 -11.39 -19.42
C THR A 83 -12.14 -12.65 -18.99
N LYS A 84 -13.27 -12.51 -18.28
CA LYS A 84 -14.19 -13.62 -17.98
C LYS A 84 -15.30 -13.78 -19.04
N VAL A 85 -15.00 -13.53 -20.31
CA VAL A 85 -15.91 -13.81 -21.43
C VAL A 85 -15.28 -14.82 -22.36
#